data_AF-A0A960BYJ1-F1
#
_entry.id   AF-A0A960BYJ1-F1
#
_cell.length_a   1.000
_cell.length_b   1.000
_cell.length_c   1.000
_cell.angle_alpha   90.00
_cell.angle_beta   90.00
_cell.angle_gamma   90.00
#
_symmetry.space_group_name_H-M   'P 1'
#
loop_
_entity.id
_entity.type
_entity.pdbx_description
1 polymer ?
#
loop_
_entity_poly.entity_id
_entity_poly.type
_entity_poly.pdbx_seq_one_letter_code
_entity_poly.pdbx_strand_id
1 'polypeptide(L)' 'MHSTMQNSPLTVAEILRYAVDIHGDRTVSTATGDGFRHATYRDVGRRAARLANALRRLGIDGDQRVATFMWN' A
#
# COMPACT_ATOMS: atom_id res chain seq x y z
N MET A 1 -7.01 -26.20 -24.85
CA MET A 1 -7.79 -24.96 -25.09
C MET A 1 -7.53 -24.03 -23.92
N HIS A 2 -7.26 -22.74 -24.17
CA HIS A 2 -7.16 -21.74 -23.09
C HIS A 2 -8.55 -21.13 -22.82
N SER A 3 -8.81 -20.79 -21.55
CA SER A 3 -10.06 -20.14 -21.12
C SER A 3 -10.13 -18.69 -21.60
N THR A 4 -11.35 -18.16 -21.75
CA THR A 4 -11.64 -16.73 -22.03
C THR A 4 -11.86 -15.90 -20.77
N MET A 5 -11.63 -16.46 -19.59
CA MET A 5 -11.74 -15.72 -18.33
C MET A 5 -10.63 -14.68 -18.21
N GLN A 6 -10.92 -13.59 -17.50
CA GLN A 6 -9.93 -12.58 -17.17
C GLN A 6 -8.79 -13.18 -16.34
N ASN A 7 -7.56 -12.78 -16.66
CA ASN A 7 -6.37 -13.21 -15.94
C ASN A 7 -5.69 -11.98 -15.33
N SER A 8 -5.89 -11.80 -14.03
CA SER A 8 -5.28 -10.71 -13.25
C SER A 8 -4.54 -11.31 -12.06
N PRO A 9 -3.31 -10.87 -11.77
CA PRO A 9 -2.54 -11.42 -10.66
C PRO A 9 -3.12 -10.99 -9.30
N LEU A 10 -3.13 -11.91 -8.34
CA LEU A 10 -3.56 -11.64 -6.96
C LEU A 10 -2.41 -10.98 -6.18
N THR A 11 -2.36 -9.65 -6.19
CA THR A 11 -1.28 -8.90 -5.54
C THR A 11 -1.77 -8.06 -4.36
N VAL A 12 -0.90 -7.82 -3.38
CA VAL A 12 -1.17 -6.88 -2.27
C VAL A 12 -1.46 -5.46 -2.82
N ALA A 13 -0.85 -5.11 -3.95
CA ALA A 13 -1.09 -3.82 -4.60
C ALA A 13 -2.51 -3.70 -5.18
N GLU A 14 -3.17 -4.80 -5.58
CA GLU A 14 -4.59 -4.77 -5.99
C GLU A 14 -5.49 -4.45 -4.79
N ILE A 15 -5.20 -5.01 -3.61
CA ILE A 15 -5.97 -4.73 -2.38
C ILE A 15 -5.91 -3.24 -2.04
N LEU A 16 -4.71 -2.66 -2.07
CA LEU A 16 -4.55 -1.22 -1.79
C LEU A 16 -5.23 -0.36 -2.85
N ARG A 17 -5.17 -0.74 -4.13
CA ARG A 17 -5.86 0.00 -5.21
C ARG A 17 -7.36 0.00 -5.01
N TYR A 18 -7.98 -1.15 -4.73
CA TYR A 18 -9.40 -1.21 -4.41
C TYR A 18 -9.77 -0.30 -3.22
N ALA A 19 -8.98 -0.32 -2.15
CA ALA A 19 -9.22 0.55 -0.99
C ALA A 19 -9.12 2.05 -1.34
N VAL A 20 -8.16 2.44 -2.19
CA VAL A 20 -7.99 3.84 -2.64
C VAL A 20 -9.12 4.28 -3.56
N ASP A 21 -9.52 3.42 -4.51
CA ASP A 21 -10.46 3.78 -5.56
C ASP A 21 -11.91 3.78 -5.06
N ILE A 22 -12.28 2.76 -4.27
CA ILE A 22 -13.66 2.57 -3.80
C ILE A 22 -13.90 3.19 -2.43
N HIS A 23 -12.86 3.26 -1.59
CA HIS A 23 -12.97 3.72 -0.20
C HIS A 23 -12.01 4.87 0.12
N GLY A 24 -11.54 5.60 -0.90
CA GLY A 24 -10.46 6.57 -0.77
C GLY A 24 -10.58 7.58 0.36
N ASP A 25 -11.80 8.00 0.71
CA ASP A 25 -12.06 9.03 1.71
C ASP A 25 -12.33 8.45 3.11
N ARG A 26 -12.30 7.11 3.28
CA ARG A 26 -12.41 6.47 4.59
C ARG A 26 -11.14 6.72 5.41
N THR A 27 -11.34 6.95 6.71
CA THR A 27 -10.29 7.30 7.66
C THR A 27 -9.54 6.07 8.17
N VAL A 28 -8.22 6.16 8.14
CA VAL A 28 -7.27 5.32 8.84
C VAL A 28 -6.78 6.09 10.07
N SER A 29 -7.13 5.60 11.26
CA SER A 29 -6.70 6.18 12.55
C SER A 29 -5.56 5.35 13.12
N THR A 30 -4.40 5.97 13.31
CA THR A 30 -3.22 5.35 13.94
C THR A 30 -3.09 5.90 15.35
N ALA A 31 -3.11 5.02 16.35
CA ALA A 31 -2.78 5.39 17.72
C ALA A 31 -1.30 5.81 17.82
N THR A 32 -1.04 6.90 18.54
CA THR A 32 0.28 7.42 18.85
C THR A 32 0.43 7.55 20.37
N GLY A 33 1.65 7.81 20.85
CA GLY A 33 1.88 7.97 22.29
C GLY A 33 1.12 9.13 22.93
N ASP A 34 0.65 10.08 22.13
CA ASP A 34 -0.02 11.31 22.50
C ASP A 34 -1.47 11.42 21.98
N GLY A 35 -2.00 10.38 21.31
CA GLY A 35 -3.38 10.38 20.81
C GLY A 35 -3.57 9.58 19.53
N PHE A 36 -4.22 10.20 18.53
CA PHE A 36 -4.50 9.57 17.24
C PHE A 36 -4.08 10.46 16.08
N ARG A 37 -3.34 9.89 15.14
CA ARG A 37 -3.09 10.49 13.83
C ARG A 37 -4.08 9.92 12.81
N HIS A 38 -4.67 10.79 12.01
CA HIS A 38 -5.62 10.41 10.97
C HIS A 38 -5.01 10.56 9.57
N ALA A 39 -5.42 9.69 8.66
CA ALA A 39 -5.17 9.78 7.22
C ALA A 39 -6.34 9.15 6.47
N THR A 40 -6.50 9.39 5.17
CA THR A 40 -7.46 8.63 4.36
C THR A 40 -6.77 7.47 3.63
N TYR A 41 -7.52 6.49 3.10
CA TYR A 41 -6.92 5.47 2.22
C TYR A 41 -6.21 6.10 1.02
N ARG A 42 -6.74 7.20 0.47
CA ARG A 42 -6.08 7.95 -0.61
C ARG A 42 -4.73 8.51 -0.18
N ASP A 43 -4.62 9.05 1.03
CA ASP A 43 -3.36 9.54 1.58
C ASP A 43 -2.34 8.41 1.80
N VAL A 44 -2.80 7.27 2.34
CA VAL A 44 -1.97 6.08 2.55
C VAL A 44 -1.46 5.56 1.20
N GLY A 45 -2.32 5.41 0.20
CA GLY A 45 -1.95 4.98 -1.14
C GLY A 45 -0.91 5.89 -1.79
N ARG A 46 -1.11 7.21 -1.70
CA ARG A 46 -0.13 8.20 -2.22
C ARG A 46 1.23 8.08 -1.52
N ARG A 47 1.26 7.91 -0.19
CA ARG A 47 2.50 7.74 0.58
C ARG A 47 3.20 6.42 0.25
N ALA A 48 2.45 5.32 0.14
CA ALA A 48 2.98 4.01 -0.24
C ALA A 48 3.61 4.04 -1.64
N ALA A 49 2.95 4.67 -2.62
CA ALA A 49 3.50 4.82 -3.97
C ALA A 49 4.79 5.66 -3.99
N ARG A 50 4.84 6.75 -3.21
CA ARG A 50 6.06 7.56 -3.06
C ARG A 50 7.22 6.76 -2.46
N LEU A 51 6.95 5.96 -1.42
CA LEU A 51 7.95 5.10 -0.80
C LEU A 51 8.45 4.03 -1.78
N ALA A 52 7.54 3.34 -2.47
CA ALA A 52 7.90 2.31 -3.46
C ALA A 52 8.82 2.86 -4.57
N ASN A 53 8.54 4.07 -5.08
CA ASN A 53 9.41 4.72 -6.07
C ASN A 53 10.75 5.16 -5.47
N ALA A 54 10.80 5.54 -4.20
CA ALA A 54 12.06 5.84 -3.53
C ALA A 54 12.92 4.58 -3.34
N LEU A 55 12.32 3.45 -2.92
CA LEU A 55 13.00 2.17 -2.77
C LEU A 55 13.59 1.68 -4.11
N ARG A 56 12.83 1.81 -5.21
CA ARG A 56 13.35 1.49 -6.56
C ARG A 56 14.59 2.30 -6.91
N ARG A 57 14.62 3.60 -6.59
CA ARG A 57 15.81 4.45 -6.82
C ARG A 57 17.01 4.03 -5.97
N LEU A 58 16.79 3.34 -4.86
CA LEU A 58 17.85 2.77 -4.01
C LEU A 58 18.29 1.36 -4.46
N GLY A 59 17.77 0.85 -5.60
CA GLY A 59 18.12 -0.47 -6.13
C GLY A 59 17.30 -1.63 -5.56
N ILE A 60 16.15 -1.35 -4.94
CA ILE A 60 15.20 -2.36 -4.47
C ILE A 60 14.08 -2.49 -5.51
N ASP A 61 14.13 -3.53 -6.31
CA ASP A 61 13.27 -3.71 -7.49
C ASP A 61 12.48 -5.04 -7.50
N GLY A 62 12.76 -5.96 -6.57
CA GLY A 62 12.06 -7.23 -6.41
C GLY A 62 12.22 -7.81 -5.01
N ASP A 63 12.86 -8.99 -4.92
CA ASP A 63 12.90 -9.83 -3.72
C ASP A 63 13.90 -9.35 -2.64
N GLN A 64 14.48 -8.16 -2.79
CA GLN A 64 15.32 -7.58 -1.74
C GLN A 64 14.49 -7.28 -0.50
N ARG A 65 15.00 -7.68 0.67
CA ARG A 65 14.31 -7.51 1.96
C ARG A 65 14.28 -6.03 2.34
N VAL A 66 13.10 -5.57 2.77
CA VAL A 66 12.89 -4.26 3.39
C VAL A 66 12.45 -4.50 4.83
N ALA A 67 13.35 -4.26 5.79
CA ALA A 67 13.06 -4.47 7.21
C ALA A 67 12.38 -3.24 7.82
N THR A 68 11.46 -3.49 8.76
CA THR A 68 10.85 -2.45 9.59
C THR A 68 11.05 -2.79 11.07
N PHE A 69 11.25 -1.76 11.88
CA PHE A 69 11.17 -1.86 13.34
C PHE A 69 10.12 -0.86 13.80
N MET A 70 8.87 -1.32 13.85
CA MET A 70 7.70 -0.49 14.12
C MET A 70 6.83 -1.14 15.20
N TRP A 71 5.99 -0.32 15.83
CA TRP A 71 4.98 -0.77 16.78
C TRP A 71 4.06 -1.84 16.18
N ASN A 72 3.68 -2.82 16.98
CA ASN A 72 2.70 -3.85 16.64
C ASN A 72 1.28 -3.39 16.97
#